data_AF-A0AAW1Q6A5-F1
#
_entry.id   AF-A0AAW1Q6A5-F1
#
_cell.length_a   1.000
_cell.length_b   1.000
_cell.length_c   1.000
_cell.angle_alpha   90.00
_cell.angle_beta   90.00
_cell.angle_gamma   90.00
#
_symmetry.space_group_name_H-M   'P 1'
#
loop_
_entity.id
_entity.type
_entity.pdbx_description
1 polymer ?
#
loop_
_entity_poly.entity_id
_entity_poly.type
_entity_poly.pdbx_seq_one_letter_code
_entity_poly.pdbx_strand_id
1 'polypeptide(L)'
;MLYRLSSVPEAVSAAFQGEAVRVSSSGPTLVQLPERSWGPTATVPASAISSVAGTSPARVGIVRDTFAPYDQEPRQLSSAVASLGDAGVAVASALSEPHNRLIVDEYELGGDGQYELKDVGTDLFRLLHREGVHAAYVPDVAAAGRDPLLNSIHGAARELRQSTNEVLMVAPTAFGFNDQAAQDNRFMHSAAGASGQPGGSTRQRVLREFAGLYHELTQVAGVRVNLFEHSQAHGTPDAVFPNNWFSTHPRGEAAGGVQESTLVFYPMKCPNRQAERREDIMGVLRAKGYTRVLDLSPEEKAGGYFEGTGVLVLDRINGVVYVALSERADAKLAERWAEEMGYKELVTFQSTDAAGVPVYHTNVMMAVGTDVAVVCLESVADPKERERLRARLAATHKVIDISRAQMGAMSGNVLELQDGRGLPVMAMSSQAYHAFTEEQRRAMRQHVAALHHAPIDTLEHIGGGSVRCALGEVF
;
A
#
# COMPACT_ATOMS: atom_id res chain seq x y z
N MET A 1 41.43 34.23 -26.15
CA MET A 1 40.85 33.30 -27.13
C MET A 1 39.50 32.85 -26.56
N LEU A 2 38.43 33.57 -26.91
CA LEU A 2 37.06 33.28 -26.48
C LEU A 2 36.53 32.15 -27.35
N TYR A 3 36.28 30.98 -26.77
CA TYR A 3 35.55 29.93 -27.46
C TYR A 3 34.09 30.39 -27.61
N ARG A 4 33.68 30.68 -28.85
CA ARG A 4 32.26 30.71 -29.21
C ARG A 4 31.74 29.29 -29.00
N LEU A 5 30.90 29.11 -27.99
CA LEU A 5 30.04 27.93 -27.90
C LEU A 5 29.13 27.95 -29.12
N SER A 6 29.28 26.91 -29.95
CA SER A 6 28.44 26.62 -31.10
C SER A 6 26.98 26.59 -30.67
N SER A 7 26.14 27.29 -31.43
CA SER A 7 24.68 27.29 -31.34
C SER A 7 24.13 25.87 -31.16
N VAL A 8 23.48 25.63 -30.02
CA VAL A 8 22.59 24.49 -29.82
C VAL A 8 21.47 24.62 -30.87
N PRO A 9 21.11 23.57 -31.62
CA PRO A 9 20.00 23.65 -32.56
C PRO A 9 18.72 24.04 -31.83
N GLU A 10 18.05 25.09 -32.28
CA GLU A 10 16.66 25.38 -31.89
C GLU A 10 15.81 24.19 -32.35
N ALA A 11 15.46 23.30 -31.42
CA ALA A 11 14.37 22.38 -31.63
C ALA A 11 13.10 23.22 -31.79
N VAL A 12 12.54 23.18 -32.99
CA VAL A 12 11.25 23.81 -33.30
C VAL A 12 10.16 23.03 -32.56
N SER A 13 9.94 23.42 -31.31
CA SER A 13 8.76 23.05 -30.52
C SER A 13 7.62 24.01 -30.88
N ALA A 14 6.41 23.50 -31.09
CA ALA A 14 5.24 24.36 -31.12
C ALA A 14 5.17 25.12 -29.78
N ALA A 15 5.09 26.46 -29.82
CA ALA A 15 5.19 27.28 -28.61
C ALA A 15 4.19 26.84 -27.52
N PHE A 16 4.67 26.06 -26.55
CA PHE A 16 3.92 25.64 -25.38
C PHE A 16 3.50 26.89 -24.60
N GLN A 17 2.21 27.07 -24.36
CA GLN A 17 1.67 28.32 -23.78
C GLN A 17 1.71 28.36 -22.25
N GLY A 18 2.27 27.34 -21.60
CA GLY A 18 2.18 27.16 -20.17
C GLY A 18 0.85 26.54 -19.74
N GLU A 19 0.80 26.00 -18.53
CA GLU A 19 -0.39 25.41 -17.94
C GLU A 19 -0.51 25.81 -16.47
N ALA A 20 -1.73 25.88 -15.95
CA ALA A 20 -1.98 26.11 -14.54
C ALA A 20 -3.05 25.15 -14.01
N VAL A 21 -2.83 24.60 -12.81
CA VAL A 21 -3.76 23.71 -12.13
C VAL A 21 -3.93 24.20 -10.69
N ARG A 22 -5.16 24.54 -10.33
CA ARG A 22 -5.51 24.86 -8.94
C ARG A 22 -5.75 23.56 -8.17
N VAL A 23 -4.89 23.25 -7.19
CA VAL A 23 -4.95 21.98 -6.46
C VAL A 23 -5.85 22.01 -5.22
N SER A 24 -6.11 23.19 -4.66
CA SER A 24 -7.09 23.39 -3.60
C SER A 24 -7.55 24.85 -3.55
N SER A 25 -8.61 25.11 -2.77
CA SER A 25 -9.14 26.46 -2.61
C SER A 25 -8.19 27.39 -1.83
N SER A 26 -7.49 26.85 -0.84
CA SER A 26 -6.54 27.56 0.05
C SER A 26 -5.05 27.36 -0.28
N GLY A 27 -4.71 26.36 -1.09
CA GLY A 27 -3.32 26.03 -1.45
C GLY A 27 -2.80 26.82 -2.65
N PRO A 28 -1.53 26.61 -3.02
CA PRO A 28 -0.93 27.28 -4.17
C PRO A 28 -1.58 26.83 -5.49
N THR A 29 -1.65 27.73 -6.47
CA THR A 29 -1.92 27.32 -7.85
C THR A 29 -0.62 26.81 -8.46
N LEU A 30 -0.63 25.57 -8.96
CA LEU A 30 0.52 25.02 -9.68
C LEU A 30 0.58 25.63 -11.07
N VAL A 31 1.75 26.11 -11.47
CA VAL A 31 1.97 26.78 -12.76
C VAL A 31 3.19 26.18 -13.45
N GLN A 32 3.02 25.73 -14.68
CA GLN A 32 4.11 25.40 -15.59
C GLN A 32 4.27 26.54 -16.58
N LEU A 33 5.42 27.20 -16.57
CA LEU A 33 5.69 28.30 -17.49
C LEU A 33 6.01 27.79 -18.91
N PRO A 34 5.77 28.61 -19.96
CA PRO A 34 6.12 28.31 -21.36
C PRO A 34 7.59 27.97 -21.55
N GLU A 35 8.45 28.75 -20.89
CA GLU A 35 9.89 28.64 -21.01
C GLU A 35 10.44 27.72 -19.94
N ARG A 36 11.31 26.81 -20.36
CA ARG A 36 12.05 25.96 -19.44
C ARG A 36 13.11 26.80 -18.71
N SER A 37 12.79 27.19 -17.48
CA SER A 37 13.73 27.93 -16.64
C SER A 37 14.92 27.05 -16.23
N TRP A 38 16.08 27.67 -16.06
CA TRP A 38 17.27 27.01 -15.49
C TRP A 38 17.07 26.65 -14.01
N GLY A 39 16.22 27.40 -13.31
CA GLY A 39 15.92 27.25 -11.89
C GLY A 39 15.06 28.41 -11.37
N PRO A 40 14.79 28.46 -10.05
CA PRO A 40 14.02 29.53 -9.44
C PRO A 40 14.77 30.87 -9.46
N THR A 41 14.01 31.96 -9.63
CA THR A 41 14.48 33.33 -9.41
C THR A 41 13.96 33.87 -8.08
N ALA A 42 14.61 34.88 -7.51
CA ALA A 42 14.16 35.51 -6.26
C ALA A 42 12.75 36.13 -6.37
N THR A 43 12.45 36.67 -7.55
CA THR A 43 11.12 37.22 -7.86
C THR A 43 10.65 36.78 -9.25
N VAL A 44 9.33 36.74 -9.41
CA VAL A 44 8.65 36.50 -10.70
C VAL A 44 7.57 37.57 -10.90
N PRO A 45 7.50 38.26 -12.05
CA PRO A 45 6.47 39.26 -12.28
C PRO A 45 5.06 38.65 -12.28
N ALA A 46 4.09 39.32 -11.65
CA ALA A 46 2.71 38.83 -11.64
C ALA A 46 2.10 38.68 -13.05
N SER A 47 2.58 39.48 -14.01
CA SER A 47 2.21 39.36 -15.42
C SER A 47 2.52 37.98 -16.01
N ALA A 48 3.69 37.41 -15.69
CA ALA A 48 4.12 36.10 -16.19
C ALA A 48 3.25 34.94 -15.65
N ILE A 49 2.77 35.07 -14.42
CA ILE A 49 1.82 34.12 -13.82
C ILE A 49 0.44 34.32 -14.43
N SER A 50 -0.05 35.56 -14.51
CA SER A 50 -1.39 35.85 -15.01
C SER A 50 -1.57 35.55 -16.49
N SER A 51 -0.51 35.58 -17.29
CA SER A 51 -0.55 35.16 -18.70
C SER A 51 -0.81 33.67 -18.87
N VAL A 52 -0.53 32.86 -17.85
CA VAL A 52 -0.74 31.40 -17.87
C VAL A 52 -1.99 31.02 -17.07
N ALA A 53 -2.11 31.49 -15.83
CA ALA A 53 -3.21 31.13 -14.92
C ALA A 53 -4.50 31.96 -15.14
N GLY A 54 -4.45 32.99 -15.99
CA GLY A 54 -5.57 33.93 -16.21
C GLY A 54 -5.91 34.82 -15.00
N THR A 55 -5.23 34.64 -13.87
CA THR A 55 -5.43 35.35 -12.60
C THR A 55 -4.08 35.56 -11.90
N SER A 56 -4.07 36.31 -10.78
CA SER A 56 -2.88 36.44 -9.92
C SER A 56 -3.17 35.84 -8.54
N PRO A 57 -3.04 34.51 -8.37
CA PRO A 57 -3.26 33.84 -7.09
C PRO A 57 -2.34 34.37 -6.00
N ALA A 58 -2.78 34.40 -4.74
CA ALA A 58 -1.91 34.87 -3.64
C ALA A 58 -0.66 33.99 -3.45
N ARG A 59 -0.77 32.69 -3.72
CA ARG A 59 0.32 31.70 -3.64
C ARG A 59 0.40 30.91 -4.94
N VAL A 60 1.61 30.68 -5.45
CA VAL A 60 1.85 29.86 -6.64
C VAL A 60 3.02 28.90 -6.43
N GLY A 61 2.91 27.71 -7.02
CA GLY A 61 3.99 26.74 -7.11
C GLY A 61 4.41 26.60 -8.56
N ILE A 62 5.59 27.08 -8.92
CA ILE A 62 6.11 26.93 -10.28
C ILE A 62 6.67 25.51 -10.42
N VAL A 63 6.06 24.71 -11.30
CA VAL A 63 6.38 23.30 -11.52
C VAL A 63 7.45 23.16 -12.60
N ARG A 64 8.48 22.39 -12.28
CA ARG A 64 9.60 22.07 -13.18
C ARG A 64 9.75 20.57 -13.36
N ASP A 65 9.73 20.14 -14.62
CA ASP A 65 10.15 18.81 -15.03
C ASP A 65 11.69 18.76 -15.09
N THR A 66 12.30 18.71 -13.90
CA THR A 66 13.74 18.91 -13.72
C THR A 66 14.57 17.75 -14.29
N PHE A 67 13.97 16.56 -14.36
CA PHE A 67 14.65 15.34 -14.78
C PHE A 67 14.43 14.97 -16.25
N ALA A 68 13.58 15.70 -16.97
CA ALA A 68 13.47 15.56 -18.42
C ALA A 68 14.77 15.98 -19.14
N PRO A 69 15.22 15.27 -20.19
CA PRO A 69 16.30 15.75 -21.06
C PRO A 69 15.98 17.11 -21.71
N TYR A 70 16.99 17.92 -22.04
CA TYR A 70 16.79 19.25 -22.63
C TYR A 70 16.21 19.22 -24.05
N ASP A 71 16.42 18.11 -24.75
CA ASP A 71 15.99 17.83 -26.11
C ASP A 71 14.62 17.13 -26.17
N GLN A 72 13.95 17.00 -25.03
CA GLN A 72 12.57 16.51 -24.94
C GLN A 72 11.62 17.64 -24.59
N GLU A 73 10.44 17.58 -25.19
CA GLU A 73 9.32 18.42 -24.79
C GLU A 73 9.01 18.19 -23.31
N PRO A 74 8.87 19.26 -22.50
CA PRO A 74 8.45 19.12 -21.12
C PRO A 74 7.10 18.40 -21.03
N ARG A 75 6.96 17.49 -20.04
CA ARG A 75 5.66 16.88 -19.76
C ARG A 75 4.65 17.98 -19.45
N GLN A 76 3.47 17.91 -20.08
CA GLN A 76 2.36 18.81 -19.76
C GLN A 76 1.88 18.56 -18.32
N LEU A 77 1.77 19.63 -17.53
CA LEU A 77 1.26 19.57 -16.15
C LEU A 77 -0.12 18.88 -16.07
N SER A 78 -0.99 19.10 -17.04
CA SER A 78 -2.33 18.51 -17.18
C SER A 78 -2.31 16.98 -17.36
N SER A 79 -1.20 16.42 -17.86
CA SER A 79 -0.99 14.97 -17.93
C SER A 79 -0.46 14.38 -16.62
N ALA A 80 0.07 15.23 -15.73
CA ALA A 80 0.69 14.83 -14.47
C ALA A 80 -0.22 15.06 -13.26
N VAL A 81 -1.06 16.09 -13.31
CA VAL A 81 -1.87 16.57 -12.19
C VAL A 81 -3.21 17.09 -12.69
N ALA A 82 -4.31 16.66 -12.08
CA ALA A 82 -5.65 17.23 -12.30
C ALA A 82 -6.41 17.40 -10.99
N SER A 83 -7.14 18.51 -10.84
CA SER A 83 -7.99 18.73 -9.66
C SER A 83 -9.16 17.76 -9.62
N LEU A 84 -9.44 17.21 -8.44
CA LEU A 84 -10.63 16.40 -8.14
C LEU A 84 -11.63 17.16 -7.26
N GLY A 85 -11.39 18.44 -6.99
CA GLY A 85 -12.17 19.28 -6.07
C GLY A 85 -11.27 20.08 -5.13
N ASP A 86 -11.86 20.61 -4.05
CA ASP A 86 -11.18 21.56 -3.15
C ASP A 86 -10.08 20.94 -2.27
N ALA A 87 -10.06 19.61 -2.11
CA ALA A 87 -9.11 18.91 -1.23
C ALA A 87 -8.47 17.67 -1.87
N GLY A 88 -8.69 17.43 -3.17
CA GLY A 88 -8.26 16.23 -3.86
C GLY A 88 -7.60 16.53 -5.20
N VAL A 89 -6.55 15.79 -5.52
CA VAL A 89 -5.84 15.90 -6.79
C VAL A 89 -5.46 14.52 -7.32
N ALA A 90 -5.73 14.29 -8.60
CA ALA A 90 -5.23 13.12 -9.31
C ALA A 90 -3.78 13.37 -9.69
N VAL A 91 -2.89 12.42 -9.40
CA VAL A 91 -1.47 12.49 -9.71
C VAL A 91 -1.05 11.27 -10.53
N ALA A 92 -0.35 11.51 -11.64
CA ALA A 92 0.05 10.46 -12.56
C ALA A 92 0.97 9.44 -11.89
N SER A 93 0.70 8.16 -12.17
CA SER A 93 1.46 7.08 -11.58
C SER A 93 2.93 7.10 -11.99
N ALA A 94 3.21 7.56 -13.21
CA ALA A 94 4.58 7.71 -13.70
C ALA A 94 5.46 8.57 -12.77
N LEU A 95 4.88 9.52 -12.01
CA LEU A 95 5.62 10.35 -11.07
C LEU A 95 6.17 9.57 -9.86
N SER A 96 5.79 8.31 -9.67
CA SER A 96 6.36 7.47 -8.62
C SER A 96 7.85 7.21 -8.83
N GLU A 97 8.28 7.09 -10.08
CA GLU A 97 9.66 6.81 -10.42
C GLU A 97 10.52 8.04 -10.14
N PRO A 98 11.66 7.90 -9.43
CA PRO A 98 12.48 9.06 -9.03
C PRO A 98 12.86 10.00 -10.17
N HIS A 99 13.12 9.46 -11.36
CA HIS A 99 13.50 10.22 -12.55
C HIS A 99 12.32 10.90 -13.27
N ASN A 100 11.08 10.66 -12.83
CA ASN A 100 9.88 11.28 -13.38
C ASN A 100 9.26 12.32 -12.43
N ARG A 101 9.86 12.52 -11.24
CA ARG A 101 9.33 13.40 -10.19
C ARG A 101 9.27 14.86 -10.66
N LEU A 102 8.23 15.57 -10.24
CA LEU A 102 8.09 17.01 -10.50
C LEU A 102 8.55 17.81 -9.29
N ILE A 103 9.30 18.87 -9.56
CA ILE A 103 9.84 19.78 -8.55
C ILE A 103 9.03 21.07 -8.57
N VAL A 104 8.75 21.63 -7.40
CA VAL A 104 7.95 22.85 -7.24
C VAL A 104 8.75 23.88 -6.47
N ASP A 105 8.80 25.10 -7.01
CA ASP A 105 9.32 26.28 -6.32
C ASP A 105 8.15 27.18 -5.93
N GLU A 106 8.09 27.60 -4.67
CA GLU A 106 6.91 28.26 -4.12
C GLU A 106 7.10 29.75 -3.97
N TYR A 107 6.07 30.50 -4.34
CA TYR A 107 6.09 31.95 -4.32
C TYR A 107 4.79 32.53 -3.76
N GLU A 108 4.88 33.74 -3.20
CA GLU A 108 3.75 34.52 -2.72
C GLU A 108 3.71 35.90 -3.35
N LEU A 109 2.51 36.39 -3.68
CA LEU A 109 2.31 37.69 -4.30
C LEU A 109 2.54 38.82 -3.27
N GLY A 110 3.54 39.65 -3.54
CA GLY A 110 3.83 40.88 -2.82
C GLY A 110 2.97 42.07 -3.28
N GLY A 111 2.97 43.15 -2.49
CA GLY A 111 2.20 44.37 -2.77
C GLY A 111 2.74 45.23 -3.92
N ASP A 112 3.94 44.93 -4.42
CA ASP A 112 4.61 45.56 -5.55
C ASP A 112 4.28 44.90 -6.91
N GLY A 113 3.42 43.88 -6.90
CA GLY A 113 3.05 43.11 -8.10
C GLY A 113 4.11 42.08 -8.51
N GLN A 114 5.02 41.72 -7.61
CA GLN A 114 5.99 40.64 -7.79
C GLN A 114 5.64 39.45 -6.90
N TYR A 115 5.87 38.25 -7.40
CA TYR A 115 5.88 37.03 -6.61
C TYR A 115 7.26 36.85 -5.98
N GLU A 116 7.32 36.73 -4.65
CA GLU A 116 8.55 36.49 -3.90
C GLU A 116 8.71 35.01 -3.57
N LEU A 117 9.91 34.47 -3.80
CA LEU A 117 10.25 33.08 -3.51
C LEU A 117 10.19 32.79 -2.00
N LYS A 118 9.53 31.69 -1.62
CA LYS A 118 9.39 31.22 -0.23
C LYS A 118 10.03 29.85 0.00
N ASP A 119 9.98 28.95 -0.97
CA ASP A 119 10.59 27.62 -0.89
C ASP A 119 11.11 27.17 -2.27
N VAL A 120 12.12 26.32 -2.29
CA VAL A 120 12.81 25.89 -3.52
C VAL A 120 12.98 24.39 -3.54
N GLY A 121 12.70 23.77 -4.68
CA GLY A 121 13.11 22.40 -4.91
C GLY A 121 12.23 21.35 -4.22
N THR A 122 11.00 21.72 -3.86
CA THR A 122 10.08 20.84 -3.14
C THR A 122 9.53 19.76 -4.07
N ASP A 123 9.62 18.48 -3.67
CA ASP A 123 8.94 17.39 -4.40
C ASP A 123 7.43 17.60 -4.38
N LEU A 124 6.76 17.46 -5.54
CA LEU A 124 5.32 17.70 -5.67
C LEU A 124 4.49 16.95 -4.62
N PHE A 125 4.80 15.69 -4.32
CA PHE A 125 4.02 14.92 -3.35
C PHE A 125 4.22 15.42 -1.92
N ARG A 126 5.42 15.91 -1.58
CA ARG A 126 5.66 16.57 -0.28
C ARG A 126 4.87 17.87 -0.15
N LEU A 127 4.79 18.65 -1.23
CA LEU A 127 3.98 19.87 -1.24
C LEU A 127 2.50 19.52 -1.01
N LEU A 128 1.94 18.59 -1.78
CA LEU A 128 0.54 18.17 -1.66
C LEU A 128 0.22 17.66 -0.25
N HIS A 129 1.10 16.82 0.31
CA HIS A 129 0.96 16.33 1.68
C HIS A 129 0.96 17.45 2.72
N ARG A 130 1.90 18.41 2.61
CA ARG A 130 2.00 19.55 3.53
C ARG A 130 0.78 20.47 3.47
N GLU A 131 0.21 20.66 2.28
CA GLU A 131 -1.00 21.46 2.06
C GLU A 131 -2.29 20.72 2.46
N GLY A 132 -2.19 19.48 2.95
CA GLY A 132 -3.35 18.66 3.31
C GLY A 132 -4.20 18.27 2.09
N VAL A 133 -3.64 18.34 0.88
CA VAL A 133 -4.33 17.94 -0.35
C VAL A 133 -4.15 16.45 -0.55
N HIS A 134 -5.26 15.73 -0.64
CA HIS A 134 -5.24 14.29 -0.86
C HIS A 134 -4.81 13.99 -2.31
N ALA A 135 -3.67 13.33 -2.47
CA ALA A 135 -3.16 12.89 -3.76
C ALA A 135 -3.72 11.49 -4.10
N ALA A 136 -4.69 11.43 -5.01
CA ALA A 136 -5.14 10.19 -5.63
C ALA A 136 -4.13 9.77 -6.70
N TYR A 137 -3.36 8.73 -6.43
CA TYR A 137 -2.37 8.19 -7.36
C TYR A 137 -3.06 7.35 -8.43
N VAL A 138 -2.97 7.75 -9.71
CA VAL A 138 -3.75 7.17 -10.80
C VAL A 138 -2.89 6.85 -12.02
N PRO A 139 -3.17 5.76 -12.75
CA PRO A 139 -2.43 5.39 -13.95
C PRO A 139 -2.61 6.41 -15.09
N ASP A 140 -3.77 7.07 -15.16
CA ASP A 140 -4.12 8.05 -16.19
C ASP A 140 -4.89 9.21 -15.57
N VAL A 141 -4.25 10.38 -15.53
CA VAL A 141 -4.81 11.63 -14.97
C VAL A 141 -5.94 12.19 -15.85
N ALA A 142 -5.84 12.03 -17.16
CA ALA A 142 -6.87 12.53 -18.08
C ALA A 142 -8.15 11.68 -18.05
N ALA A 143 -8.01 10.39 -17.72
CA ALA A 143 -9.11 9.47 -17.46
C ALA A 143 -9.66 9.58 -16.03
N ALA A 144 -8.85 10.02 -15.06
CA ALA A 144 -9.21 10.10 -13.65
C ALA A 144 -10.58 10.77 -13.38
N GLY A 145 -10.87 11.90 -14.02
CA GLY A 145 -12.16 12.58 -13.85
C GLY A 145 -13.36 11.92 -14.54
N ARG A 146 -13.15 10.84 -15.30
CA ARG A 146 -14.13 10.22 -16.21
C ARG A 146 -14.27 8.70 -16.05
N ASP A 147 -13.33 8.03 -15.40
CA ASP A 147 -13.33 6.58 -15.22
C ASP A 147 -14.08 6.19 -13.93
N PRO A 148 -15.25 5.55 -14.04
CA PRO A 148 -16.01 5.10 -12.87
C PRO A 148 -15.38 3.91 -12.13
N LEU A 149 -14.22 3.41 -12.55
CA LEU A 149 -13.57 2.24 -11.94
C LEU A 149 -12.38 2.58 -11.03
N LEU A 150 -11.96 3.84 -10.93
CA LEU A 150 -10.81 4.22 -10.10
C LEU A 150 -11.22 4.36 -8.63
N ASN A 151 -10.84 3.37 -7.82
CA ASN A 151 -11.11 3.34 -6.39
C ASN A 151 -10.32 4.41 -5.64
N SER A 152 -9.11 4.76 -6.09
CA SER A 152 -8.32 5.85 -5.49
C SER A 152 -9.09 7.18 -5.46
N ILE A 153 -9.81 7.49 -6.54
CA ILE A 153 -10.61 8.72 -6.66
C ILE A 153 -11.89 8.62 -5.85
N HIS A 154 -12.60 7.49 -5.99
CA HIS A 154 -13.85 7.26 -5.28
C HIS A 154 -13.68 7.16 -3.77
N GLY A 155 -12.59 6.52 -3.33
CA GLY A 155 -12.20 6.42 -1.94
C GLY A 155 -11.84 7.78 -1.38
N ALA A 156 -10.99 8.54 -2.08
CA ALA A 156 -10.64 9.92 -1.71
C ALA A 156 -11.87 10.81 -1.50
N ALA A 157 -12.81 10.81 -2.45
CA ALA A 157 -14.02 11.63 -2.38
C ALA A 157 -14.96 11.25 -1.21
N ARG A 158 -14.85 10.02 -0.69
CA ARG A 158 -15.64 9.51 0.43
C ARG A 158 -14.82 9.37 1.72
N GLU A 159 -13.57 9.85 1.72
CA GLU A 159 -12.59 9.67 2.79
C GLU A 159 -12.36 8.20 3.20
N LEU A 160 -12.62 7.26 2.28
CA LEU A 160 -12.36 5.83 2.47
C LEU A 160 -10.91 5.52 2.15
N ARG A 161 -10.31 4.64 2.94
CA ARG A 161 -8.93 4.19 2.75
C ARG A 161 -8.89 2.67 2.64
N GLN A 162 -8.13 2.18 1.67
CA GLN A 162 -7.83 0.75 1.56
C GLN A 162 -6.68 0.35 2.50
N SER A 163 -5.70 1.23 2.68
CA SER A 163 -4.44 0.97 3.35
C SER A 163 -4.11 2.06 4.38
N THR A 164 -3.16 1.78 5.27
CA THR A 164 -2.70 2.68 6.34
C THR A 164 -1.20 2.89 6.26
N ASN A 165 -0.74 4.00 6.83
CA ASN A 165 0.68 4.31 7.05
C ASN A 165 1.22 3.70 8.35
N GLU A 166 0.38 3.06 9.17
CA GLU A 166 0.75 2.59 10.50
C GLU A 166 0.48 1.08 10.68
N VAL A 167 1.48 0.37 11.20
CA VAL A 167 1.42 -1.07 11.43
C VAL A 167 1.92 -1.42 12.82
N LEU A 168 1.52 -2.58 13.30
CA LEU A 168 2.07 -3.25 14.48
C LEU A 168 2.92 -4.43 14.03
N MET A 169 4.10 -4.54 14.61
CA MET A 169 5.02 -5.66 14.38
C MET A 169 5.46 -6.26 15.71
N VAL A 170 5.77 -7.55 15.73
CA VAL A 170 6.30 -8.25 16.90
C VAL A 170 7.66 -8.83 16.55
N ALA A 171 8.70 -8.38 17.25
CA ALA A 171 10.07 -8.85 17.03
C ALA A 171 10.20 -10.35 17.35
N PRO A 172 10.79 -11.17 16.46
CA PRO A 172 10.92 -12.63 16.60
C PRO A 172 12.04 -13.07 17.57
N THR A 173 12.14 -12.43 18.74
CA THR A 173 13.22 -12.62 19.73
C THR A 173 13.28 -14.03 20.35
N ALA A 174 12.18 -14.78 20.31
CA ALA A 174 12.12 -16.19 20.69
C ALA A 174 11.50 -17.10 19.60
N PHE A 175 11.71 -16.73 18.33
CA PHE A 175 11.23 -17.50 17.18
C PHE A 175 11.78 -18.93 17.13
N GLY A 176 10.98 -19.82 16.55
CA GLY A 176 11.30 -21.22 16.34
C GLY A 176 10.31 -21.87 15.38
N PHE A 177 10.56 -23.13 15.03
CA PHE A 177 9.59 -23.93 14.28
C PHE A 177 8.39 -24.27 15.16
N ASN A 178 7.17 -24.12 14.64
CA ASN A 178 5.94 -24.43 15.36
C ASN A 178 5.36 -25.78 14.92
N ASP A 179 5.61 -26.83 15.72
CA ASP A 179 5.10 -28.18 15.42
C ASP A 179 3.56 -28.28 15.39
N GLN A 180 2.84 -27.39 16.09
CA GLN A 180 1.37 -27.38 16.07
C GLN A 180 0.83 -26.80 14.77
N ALA A 181 1.38 -25.67 14.34
CA ALA A 181 0.94 -24.98 13.13
C ALA A 181 1.44 -25.66 11.84
N ALA A 182 2.57 -26.36 11.88
CA ALA A 182 3.12 -27.06 10.72
C ALA A 182 2.26 -28.25 10.25
N GLN A 183 1.25 -28.68 11.02
CA GLN A 183 0.37 -29.78 10.65
C GLN A 183 -0.51 -29.46 9.44
N ASP A 184 -0.89 -28.18 9.28
CA ASP A 184 -1.75 -27.70 8.19
C ASP A 184 -1.14 -26.50 7.43
N ASN A 185 -0.05 -25.89 7.92
CA ASN A 185 0.72 -24.92 7.15
C ASN A 185 1.88 -25.58 6.39
N ARG A 186 1.62 -25.91 5.12
CA ARG A 186 2.61 -26.54 4.22
C ARG A 186 3.74 -25.63 3.75
N PHE A 187 3.68 -24.33 4.08
CA PHE A 187 4.76 -23.39 3.81
C PHE A 187 5.82 -23.39 4.93
N MET A 188 5.57 -24.09 6.05
CA MET A 188 6.56 -24.27 7.11
C MET A 188 7.49 -25.44 6.80
N HIS A 189 8.79 -25.20 6.89
CA HIS A 189 9.83 -26.21 6.73
C HIS A 189 10.72 -26.25 7.97
N SER A 190 11.02 -27.47 8.42
CA SER A 190 11.89 -27.66 9.59
C SER A 190 13.32 -27.23 9.26
N ALA A 191 14.05 -26.72 10.26
CA ALA A 191 15.41 -26.22 10.10
C ALA A 191 16.46 -27.30 9.73
N ALA A 192 16.05 -28.57 9.57
CA ALA A 192 16.91 -29.70 9.23
C ALA A 192 17.64 -29.56 7.87
N GLY A 193 17.22 -28.62 7.01
CA GLY A 193 17.91 -28.28 5.75
C GLY A 193 18.74 -26.99 5.78
N ALA A 194 18.70 -26.20 6.86
CA ALA A 194 19.34 -24.89 6.94
C ALA A 194 20.79 -24.92 7.46
N SER A 195 21.40 -26.11 7.55
CA SER A 195 22.73 -26.36 8.13
C SER A 195 23.91 -25.92 7.24
N GLY A 196 23.68 -25.14 6.19
CA GLY A 196 24.71 -24.73 5.21
C GLY A 196 24.93 -23.22 5.06
N GLN A 197 24.12 -22.35 5.68
CA GLN A 197 24.24 -20.90 5.51
C GLN A 197 25.21 -20.30 6.56
N PRO A 198 26.25 -19.55 6.16
CA PRO A 198 27.17 -18.93 7.09
C PRO A 198 26.47 -17.82 7.90
N GLY A 199 26.51 -17.93 9.23
CA GLY A 199 26.06 -16.88 10.15
C GLY A 199 24.97 -17.32 11.14
N GLY A 200 25.40 -17.51 12.39
CA GLY A 200 24.54 -17.50 13.58
C GLY A 200 23.49 -18.63 13.72
N SER A 201 22.77 -18.61 14.84
CA SER A 201 21.60 -19.47 15.05
C SER A 201 20.43 -19.04 14.16
N THR A 202 19.45 -19.92 13.92
CA THR A 202 18.21 -19.60 13.17
C THR A 202 17.56 -18.29 13.66
N ARG A 203 17.49 -18.10 14.98
CA ARG A 203 16.93 -16.88 15.58
C ARG A 203 17.70 -15.62 15.20
N GLN A 204 19.03 -15.69 15.16
CA GLN A 204 19.87 -14.55 14.77
C GLN A 204 19.68 -14.18 13.30
N ARG A 205 19.49 -15.16 12.41
CA ARG A 205 19.16 -14.90 11.00
C ARG A 205 17.79 -14.24 10.87
N VAL A 206 16.77 -14.81 11.49
CA VAL A 206 15.40 -14.27 11.46
C VAL A 206 15.33 -12.86 12.06
N LEU A 207 16.04 -12.60 13.16
CA LEU A 207 16.12 -11.24 13.73
C LEU A 207 16.80 -10.24 12.80
N ARG A 208 17.85 -10.66 12.07
CA ARG A 208 18.52 -9.80 11.08
C ARG A 208 17.60 -9.49 9.90
N GLU A 209 16.91 -10.49 9.38
CA GLU A 209 15.91 -10.36 8.32
C GLU A 209 14.78 -9.42 8.74
N PHE A 210 14.21 -9.63 9.93
CA PHE A 210 13.17 -8.77 10.50
C PHE A 210 13.66 -7.33 10.71
N ALA A 211 14.89 -7.13 11.19
CA ALA A 211 15.48 -5.80 11.32
C ALA A 211 15.65 -5.10 9.96
N GLY A 212 15.96 -5.86 8.90
CA GLY A 212 15.98 -5.37 7.52
C GLY A 212 14.61 -4.93 7.04
N LEU A 213 13.57 -5.74 7.26
CA LEU A 213 12.17 -5.36 6.96
C LEU A 213 11.75 -4.11 7.73
N TYR A 214 12.05 -4.04 9.02
CA TYR A 214 11.77 -2.86 9.85
C TYR A 214 12.46 -1.60 9.33
N HIS A 215 13.73 -1.71 8.90
CA HIS A 215 14.47 -0.60 8.31
C HIS A 215 13.85 -0.13 6.99
N GLU A 216 13.52 -1.06 6.09
CA GLU A 216 12.89 -0.75 4.81
C GLU A 216 11.55 -0.02 5.02
N LEU A 217 10.69 -0.54 5.89
CA LEU A 217 9.39 0.07 6.18
C LEU A 217 9.53 1.46 6.82
N THR A 218 10.39 1.61 7.83
CA THR A 218 10.46 2.87 8.59
C THR A 218 11.32 3.93 7.93
N GLN A 219 12.51 3.57 7.44
CA GLN A 219 13.50 4.54 6.96
C GLN A 219 13.38 4.82 5.46
N VAL A 220 12.93 3.84 4.67
CA VAL A 220 12.81 3.99 3.22
C VAL A 220 11.38 4.34 2.82
N ALA A 221 10.39 3.58 3.29
CA ALA A 221 8.98 3.85 2.99
C ALA A 221 8.36 4.93 3.89
N GLY A 222 8.84 5.12 5.12
CA GLY A 222 8.24 6.07 6.07
C GLY A 222 6.96 5.57 6.73
N VAL A 223 6.76 4.25 6.78
CA VAL A 223 5.68 3.58 7.52
C VAL A 223 5.96 3.69 9.02
N ARG A 224 4.93 4.04 9.81
CA ARG A 224 5.00 4.06 11.27
C ARG A 224 4.84 2.64 11.81
N VAL A 225 5.77 2.20 12.66
CA VAL A 225 5.76 0.85 13.23
C VAL A 225 5.62 0.91 14.75
N ASN A 226 4.58 0.27 15.28
CA ASN A 226 4.42 -0.03 16.70
C ASN A 226 5.10 -1.38 16.98
N LEU A 227 6.35 -1.34 17.45
CA LEU A 227 7.16 -2.54 17.64
C LEU A 227 7.01 -3.11 19.05
N PHE A 228 6.62 -4.37 19.13
CA PHE A 228 6.56 -5.15 20.38
C PHE A 228 7.62 -6.25 20.37
N GLU A 229 7.96 -6.75 21.55
CA GLU A 229 8.92 -7.85 21.70
C GLU A 229 8.22 -9.15 22.08
N HIS A 230 8.84 -10.29 21.71
CA HIS A 230 8.36 -11.62 22.07
C HIS A 230 9.33 -12.29 23.08
N SER A 231 8.81 -12.89 24.15
CA SER A 231 9.63 -13.63 25.12
C SER A 231 9.43 -15.13 24.97
N GLN A 232 10.48 -15.91 25.20
CA GLN A 232 10.39 -17.37 25.21
C GLN A 232 9.39 -17.88 26.26
N ALA A 233 9.19 -17.12 27.34
CA ALA A 233 8.20 -17.43 28.38
C ALA A 233 6.75 -17.44 27.85
N HIS A 234 6.48 -16.79 26.71
CA HIS A 234 5.14 -16.80 26.10
C HIS A 234 4.81 -18.13 25.42
N GLY A 235 5.81 -18.92 24.99
CA GLY A 235 5.57 -20.21 24.32
C GLY A 235 4.91 -20.10 22.93
N THR A 236 5.00 -18.93 22.29
CA THR A 236 4.30 -18.59 21.03
C THR A 236 5.28 -18.29 19.88
N PRO A 237 5.90 -19.32 19.26
CA PRO A 237 6.99 -19.13 18.28
C PRO A 237 6.58 -18.34 17.02
N ASP A 238 5.29 -18.32 16.68
CA ASP A 238 4.73 -17.62 15.52
C ASP A 238 4.21 -16.20 15.86
N ALA A 239 4.48 -15.68 17.05
CA ALA A 239 4.00 -14.35 17.47
C ALA A 239 4.46 -13.20 16.56
N VAL A 240 5.47 -13.43 15.71
CA VAL A 240 5.89 -12.52 14.64
C VAL A 240 4.80 -12.26 13.60
N PHE A 241 3.73 -13.06 13.57
CA PHE A 241 2.58 -12.93 12.66
C PHE A 241 1.33 -12.43 13.40
N PRO A 242 1.30 -11.15 13.84
CA PRO A 242 0.21 -10.59 14.64
C PRO A 242 -1.13 -10.50 13.90
N ASN A 243 -1.08 -10.46 12.57
CA ASN A 243 -2.22 -10.19 11.70
C ASN A 243 -3.32 -11.28 11.76
N ASN A 244 -3.01 -12.44 12.34
CA ASN A 244 -3.93 -13.56 12.42
C ASN A 244 -4.90 -13.51 13.60
N TRP A 245 -4.54 -12.86 14.71
CA TRP A 245 -5.37 -12.89 15.91
C TRP A 245 -6.14 -11.59 16.17
N PHE A 246 -5.75 -10.48 15.53
CA PHE A 246 -6.52 -9.23 15.55
C PHE A 246 -6.54 -8.49 14.21
N SER A 247 -7.46 -7.53 14.11
CA SER A 247 -7.47 -6.49 13.09
C SER A 247 -8.08 -5.21 13.65
N THR A 248 -7.75 -4.09 13.01
CA THR A 248 -8.34 -2.78 13.31
C THR A 248 -9.19 -2.29 12.14
N HIS A 249 -10.30 -1.65 12.47
CA HIS A 249 -11.27 -1.15 11.50
C HIS A 249 -11.72 0.26 11.89
N PRO A 250 -11.35 1.32 11.15
CA PRO A 250 -11.75 2.67 11.47
C PRO A 250 -13.23 2.89 11.12
N ARG A 251 -13.87 3.84 11.82
CA ARG A 251 -15.20 4.34 11.43
C ARG A 251 -15.21 4.79 9.96
N GLY A 252 -16.26 4.43 9.24
CA GLY A 252 -16.45 4.76 7.83
C GLY A 252 -15.95 3.70 6.87
N GLU A 253 -15.16 2.72 7.31
CA GLU A 253 -14.75 1.57 6.49
C GLU A 253 -15.95 0.83 5.86
N ALA A 254 -15.71 0.08 4.78
CA ALA A 254 -16.69 -0.72 4.05
C ALA A 254 -17.78 0.15 3.40
N ALA A 255 -17.35 1.26 2.80
CA ALA A 255 -18.23 2.29 2.25
C ALA A 255 -19.31 2.75 3.25
N GLY A 256 -18.89 3.00 4.49
CA GLY A 256 -19.74 3.46 5.59
C GLY A 256 -20.41 2.35 6.40
N GLY A 257 -20.05 1.08 6.17
CA GLY A 257 -20.59 -0.06 6.93
C GLY A 257 -20.13 -0.07 8.39
N VAL A 258 -18.86 0.24 8.64
CA VAL A 258 -18.29 0.27 10.00
C VAL A 258 -18.68 1.58 10.70
N GLN A 259 -19.54 1.49 11.71
CA GLN A 259 -20.10 2.66 12.40
C GLN A 259 -19.16 3.26 13.47
N GLU A 260 -18.31 2.44 14.07
CA GLU A 260 -17.42 2.80 15.17
C GLU A 260 -16.06 2.14 14.97
N SER A 261 -14.98 2.81 15.36
CA SER A 261 -13.64 2.24 15.28
C SER A 261 -13.55 0.98 16.15
N THR A 262 -13.38 -0.17 15.50
CA THR A 262 -13.54 -1.50 16.09
C THR A 262 -12.24 -2.29 16.06
N LEU A 263 -11.88 -2.86 17.21
CA LEU A 263 -10.85 -3.89 17.34
C LEU A 263 -11.53 -5.26 17.28
N VAL A 264 -11.09 -6.12 16.37
CA VAL A 264 -11.62 -7.49 16.26
C VAL A 264 -10.59 -8.47 16.80
N PHE A 265 -11.02 -9.44 17.62
CA PHE A 265 -10.21 -10.59 18.03
C PHE A 265 -10.74 -11.86 17.40
N TYR A 266 -9.82 -12.71 16.96
CA TYR A 266 -10.11 -13.85 16.11
C TYR A 266 -9.84 -15.18 16.80
N PRO A 267 -10.65 -16.21 16.53
CA PRO A 267 -10.42 -17.56 17.02
C PRO A 267 -9.30 -18.24 16.21
N MET A 268 -8.28 -18.70 16.93
CA MET A 268 -7.08 -19.34 16.37
C MET A 268 -7.14 -20.86 16.55
N LYS A 269 -6.68 -21.62 15.55
CA LYS A 269 -6.79 -23.09 15.59
C LYS A 269 -5.84 -23.72 16.61
N CYS A 270 -4.58 -23.29 16.63
CA CYS A 270 -3.57 -23.88 17.49
C CYS A 270 -3.54 -23.21 18.87
N PRO A 271 -3.55 -23.96 19.99
CA PRO A 271 -3.51 -23.38 21.34
C PRO A 271 -2.33 -22.43 21.60
N ASN A 272 -1.15 -22.68 21.01
CA ASN A 272 -0.02 -21.76 21.14
C ASN A 272 -0.20 -20.46 20.35
N ARG A 273 -0.98 -20.48 19.26
CA ARG A 273 -1.39 -19.26 18.54
C ARG A 273 -2.46 -18.49 19.32
N GLN A 274 -3.37 -19.17 20.03
CA GLN A 274 -4.37 -18.54 20.90
C GLN A 274 -3.71 -17.70 22.02
N ALA A 275 -2.58 -18.18 22.55
CA ALA A 275 -1.79 -17.52 23.58
C ALA A 275 -1.07 -16.24 23.10
N GLU A 276 -1.09 -15.92 21.81
CA GLU A 276 -0.48 -14.70 21.26
C GLU A 276 -1.30 -13.44 21.55
N ARG A 277 -2.58 -13.60 21.92
CA ARG A 277 -3.44 -12.52 22.36
C ARG A 277 -2.93 -11.94 23.68
N ARG A 278 -2.29 -10.78 23.61
CA ARG A 278 -1.65 -10.14 24.77
C ARG A 278 -2.33 -8.83 25.17
N GLU A 279 -2.49 -8.63 26.46
CA GLU A 279 -3.15 -7.44 27.03
C GLU A 279 -2.36 -6.15 26.80
N ASP A 280 -1.03 -6.21 26.72
CA ASP A 280 -0.19 -5.04 26.46
C ASP A 280 -0.43 -4.47 25.05
N ILE A 281 -0.53 -5.34 24.04
CA ILE A 281 -0.92 -4.96 22.67
C ILE A 281 -2.33 -4.39 22.65
N MET A 282 -3.29 -5.07 23.30
CA MET A 282 -4.68 -4.61 23.36
C MET A 282 -4.80 -3.22 24.03
N GLY A 283 -4.04 -2.97 25.09
CA GLY A 283 -3.99 -1.68 25.77
C GLY A 283 -3.54 -0.55 24.86
N VAL A 284 -2.50 -0.78 24.06
CA VAL A 284 -2.01 0.20 23.07
C VAL A 284 -3.05 0.46 21.98
N LEU A 285 -3.70 -0.59 21.45
CA LEU A 285 -4.74 -0.43 20.42
C LEU A 285 -5.96 0.34 20.94
N ARG A 286 -6.40 0.07 22.18
CA ARG A 286 -7.47 0.85 22.83
C ARG A 286 -7.08 2.31 23.03
N ALA A 287 -5.83 2.59 23.43
CA ALA A 287 -5.33 3.96 23.57
C ALA A 287 -5.26 4.72 22.23
N LYS A 288 -5.18 4.02 21.10
CA LYS A 288 -5.27 4.59 19.75
C LYS A 288 -6.71 4.85 19.28
N GLY A 289 -7.73 4.59 20.10
CA GLY A 289 -9.13 4.90 19.82
C GLY A 289 -10.00 3.70 19.47
N TYR A 290 -9.46 2.48 19.43
CA TYR A 290 -10.22 1.26 19.16
C TYR A 290 -10.89 0.73 20.44
N THR A 291 -11.95 1.41 20.88
CA THR A 291 -12.64 1.12 22.15
C THR A 291 -13.75 0.08 22.00
N ARG A 292 -14.37 -0.03 20.82
CA ARG A 292 -15.33 -1.10 20.51
C ARG A 292 -14.56 -2.39 20.21
N VAL A 293 -14.89 -3.49 20.90
CA VAL A 293 -14.24 -4.80 20.72
C VAL A 293 -15.24 -5.82 20.21
N LEU A 294 -15.00 -6.40 19.04
CA LEU A 294 -15.69 -7.59 18.54
C LEU A 294 -14.81 -8.80 18.84
N ASP A 295 -15.18 -9.59 19.83
CA ASP A 295 -14.42 -10.76 20.23
C ASP A 295 -15.05 -12.05 19.71
N LEU A 296 -14.41 -12.65 18.70
CA LEU A 296 -14.77 -13.95 18.13
C LEU A 296 -13.95 -15.10 18.73
N SER A 297 -12.97 -14.83 19.61
CA SER A 297 -12.13 -15.86 20.22
C SER A 297 -12.91 -16.93 21.03
N PRO A 298 -14.09 -16.68 21.61
CA PRO A 298 -14.85 -17.74 22.30
C PRO A 298 -15.26 -18.92 21.40
N GLU A 299 -15.31 -18.74 20.08
CA GLU A 299 -15.66 -19.78 19.10
C GLU A 299 -14.65 -20.94 19.07
N GLU A 300 -13.43 -20.73 19.57
CA GLU A 300 -12.41 -21.77 19.74
C GLU A 300 -12.93 -22.95 20.57
N LYS A 301 -13.80 -22.69 21.56
CA LYS A 301 -14.40 -23.74 22.41
C LYS A 301 -15.36 -24.63 21.64
N ALA A 302 -15.94 -24.12 20.56
CA ALA A 302 -16.82 -24.85 19.65
C ALA A 302 -16.08 -25.44 18.43
N GLY A 303 -14.75 -25.24 18.34
CA GLY A 303 -13.94 -25.68 17.21
C GLY A 303 -14.12 -24.84 15.95
N GLY A 304 -14.69 -23.63 16.06
CA GLY A 304 -14.76 -22.66 14.98
C GLY A 304 -13.50 -21.79 14.94
N TYR A 305 -12.88 -21.64 13.77
CA TYR A 305 -11.63 -20.90 13.59
C TYR A 305 -11.73 -19.92 12.43
N PHE A 306 -11.12 -18.76 12.59
CA PHE A 306 -11.18 -17.67 11.63
C PHE A 306 -10.00 -16.73 11.83
N GLU A 307 -8.82 -17.11 11.34
CA GLU A 307 -7.52 -16.52 11.70
C GLU A 307 -7.23 -15.14 11.07
N GLY A 308 -8.11 -14.17 11.37
CA GLY A 308 -7.93 -12.74 11.12
C GLY A 308 -7.66 -12.40 9.66
N THR A 309 -6.78 -11.42 9.43
CA THR A 309 -6.40 -10.99 8.07
C THR A 309 -5.53 -12.00 7.32
N GLY A 310 -5.25 -13.16 7.94
CA GLY A 310 -4.75 -14.35 7.27
C GLY A 310 -5.80 -14.91 6.30
N VAL A 311 -7.03 -15.06 6.79
CA VAL A 311 -8.15 -15.64 6.03
C VAL A 311 -9.10 -14.57 5.47
N LEU A 312 -9.06 -13.36 6.01
CA LEU A 312 -9.79 -12.19 5.54
C LEU A 312 -8.91 -11.34 4.61
N VAL A 313 -9.30 -11.25 3.33
CA VAL A 313 -8.76 -10.25 2.40
C VAL A 313 -9.87 -9.23 2.14
N LEU A 314 -9.61 -7.98 2.52
CA LEU A 314 -10.62 -6.93 2.60
C LEU A 314 -10.44 -5.94 1.45
N ASP A 315 -11.50 -5.71 0.69
CA ASP A 315 -11.64 -4.56 -0.20
C ASP A 315 -12.49 -3.52 0.55
N ARG A 316 -11.79 -2.68 1.32
CA ARG A 316 -12.38 -1.75 2.28
C ARG A 316 -13.13 -0.61 1.58
N ILE A 317 -12.66 -0.20 0.40
CA ILE A 317 -13.28 0.86 -0.41
C ILE A 317 -14.61 0.38 -0.99
N ASN A 318 -14.66 -0.85 -1.52
CA ASN A 318 -15.87 -1.37 -2.14
C ASN A 318 -16.78 -2.16 -1.17
N GLY A 319 -16.29 -2.46 0.03
CA GLY A 319 -17.03 -3.22 1.04
C GLY A 319 -17.20 -4.69 0.66
N VAL A 320 -16.16 -5.30 0.10
CA VAL A 320 -16.13 -6.74 -0.27
C VAL A 320 -15.13 -7.49 0.59
N VAL A 321 -15.51 -8.68 1.06
CA VAL A 321 -14.62 -9.61 1.77
C VAL A 321 -14.37 -10.83 0.90
N TYR A 322 -13.11 -11.21 0.75
CA TYR A 322 -12.72 -12.45 0.05
C TYR A 322 -12.16 -13.45 1.06
N VAL A 323 -12.70 -14.68 1.03
CA VAL A 323 -12.30 -15.76 1.94
C VAL A 323 -12.15 -17.07 1.17
N ALA A 324 -10.92 -17.61 1.13
CA ALA A 324 -10.67 -19.00 0.79
C ALA A 324 -11.01 -19.86 2.01
N LEU A 325 -12.00 -20.75 1.89
CA LEU A 325 -12.42 -21.61 3.01
C LEU A 325 -11.36 -22.69 3.28
N SER A 326 -11.10 -22.94 4.56
CA SER A 326 -10.06 -23.87 5.02
C SER A 326 -10.34 -24.31 6.46
N GLU A 327 -9.49 -25.17 7.03
CA GLU A 327 -9.57 -25.54 8.46
C GLU A 327 -9.33 -24.36 9.42
N ARG A 328 -8.85 -23.22 8.90
CA ARG A 328 -8.60 -21.97 9.64
C ARG A 328 -9.58 -20.86 9.26
N ALA A 329 -10.51 -21.13 8.35
CA ALA A 329 -11.48 -20.18 7.80
C ALA A 329 -12.89 -20.78 7.75
N ASP A 330 -13.61 -20.70 8.87
CA ASP A 330 -15.00 -21.17 8.97
C ASP A 330 -15.97 -20.24 8.19
N ALA A 331 -16.86 -20.86 7.41
CA ALA A 331 -17.80 -20.13 6.56
C ALA A 331 -18.85 -19.33 7.35
N LYS A 332 -19.33 -19.86 8.49
CA LYS A 332 -20.32 -19.16 9.33
C LYS A 332 -19.69 -17.99 10.06
N LEU A 333 -18.44 -18.13 10.49
CA LEU A 333 -17.69 -17.01 11.07
C LEU A 333 -17.41 -15.93 10.02
N ALA A 334 -17.15 -16.29 8.76
CA ALA A 334 -17.04 -15.32 7.67
C ALA A 334 -18.34 -14.55 7.43
N GLU A 335 -19.49 -15.24 7.38
CA GLU A 335 -20.82 -14.63 7.24
C GLU A 335 -21.12 -13.67 8.40
N ARG A 336 -20.94 -14.15 9.64
CA ARG A 336 -21.15 -13.36 10.85
C ARG A 336 -20.24 -12.13 10.87
N TRP A 337 -18.97 -12.28 10.53
CA TRP A 337 -18.03 -11.17 10.50
C TRP A 337 -18.44 -10.11 9.48
N ALA A 338 -18.81 -10.53 8.27
CA ALA A 338 -19.23 -9.59 7.21
C ALA A 338 -20.49 -8.82 7.61
N GLU A 339 -21.46 -9.48 8.25
CA GLU A 339 -22.68 -8.84 8.76
C GLU A 339 -22.38 -7.86 9.90
N GLU A 340 -21.64 -8.28 10.93
CA GLU A 340 -21.33 -7.43 12.09
C GLU A 340 -20.46 -6.21 11.73
N MET A 341 -19.58 -6.35 10.74
CA MET A 341 -18.72 -5.26 10.26
C MET A 341 -19.38 -4.41 9.15
N GLY A 342 -20.58 -4.77 8.69
CA GLY A 342 -21.32 -4.01 7.67
C GLY A 342 -20.72 -4.09 6.26
N TYR A 343 -20.00 -5.16 5.93
CA TYR A 343 -19.51 -5.41 4.57
C TYR A 343 -20.68 -5.85 3.67
N LYS A 344 -20.69 -5.33 2.43
CA LYS A 344 -21.81 -5.47 1.50
C LYS A 344 -21.84 -6.81 0.78
N GLU A 345 -20.67 -7.40 0.58
CA GLU A 345 -20.51 -8.61 -0.20
C GLU A 345 -19.45 -9.51 0.46
N LEU A 346 -19.79 -10.80 0.60
CA LEU A 346 -18.88 -11.85 1.01
C LEU A 346 -18.68 -12.80 -0.17
N VAL A 347 -17.44 -12.94 -0.63
CA VAL A 347 -17.04 -13.86 -1.70
C VAL A 347 -16.23 -14.99 -1.09
N THR A 348 -16.88 -16.14 -0.91
CA THR A 348 -16.20 -17.38 -0.52
C THR A 348 -15.85 -18.23 -1.74
N PHE A 349 -14.77 -19.00 -1.63
CA PHE A 349 -14.32 -19.95 -2.65
C PHE A 349 -13.38 -21.01 -2.05
N GLN A 350 -13.11 -22.06 -2.81
CA GLN A 350 -12.10 -23.08 -2.48
C GLN A 350 -10.81 -22.84 -3.25
N SER A 351 -9.67 -22.94 -2.58
CA SER A 351 -8.35 -22.78 -3.18
C SER A 351 -7.41 -23.89 -2.73
N THR A 352 -6.56 -24.40 -3.61
CA THR A 352 -5.61 -25.48 -3.31
C THR A 352 -4.16 -25.14 -3.67
N ASP A 353 -3.22 -25.83 -3.02
CA ASP A 353 -1.82 -25.91 -3.42
C ASP A 353 -1.63 -26.85 -4.63
N ALA A 354 -0.40 -26.98 -5.13
CA ALA A 354 -0.09 -27.82 -6.29
C ALA A 354 -0.35 -29.32 -6.06
N ALA A 355 -0.47 -29.76 -4.80
CA ALA A 355 -0.81 -31.14 -4.43
C ALA A 355 -2.32 -31.34 -4.21
N GLY A 356 -3.14 -30.32 -4.43
CA GLY A 356 -4.59 -30.36 -4.25
C GLY A 356 -5.05 -30.19 -2.80
N VAL A 357 -4.16 -29.80 -1.88
CA VAL A 357 -4.50 -29.55 -0.48
C VAL A 357 -5.02 -28.11 -0.32
N PRO A 358 -6.07 -27.86 0.46
CA PRO A 358 -6.58 -26.51 0.68
C PRO A 358 -5.50 -25.53 1.13
N VAL A 359 -5.47 -24.34 0.53
CA VAL A 359 -4.61 -23.24 1.01
C VAL A 359 -5.14 -22.79 2.36
N TYR A 360 -4.28 -22.78 3.37
CA TYR A 360 -4.69 -22.55 4.75
C TYR A 360 -5.16 -21.11 5.02
N HIS A 361 -4.52 -20.11 4.39
CA HIS A 361 -4.85 -18.68 4.51
C HIS A 361 -5.05 -18.03 3.14
N THR A 362 -6.15 -17.28 2.99
CA THR A 362 -6.49 -16.51 1.79
C THR A 362 -5.35 -15.55 1.38
N ASN A 363 -4.67 -14.95 2.36
CA ASN A 363 -3.59 -13.99 2.12
C ASN A 363 -2.31 -14.58 1.50
N VAL A 364 -2.21 -15.89 1.37
CA VAL A 364 -1.10 -16.54 0.66
C VAL A 364 -1.34 -16.51 -0.85
N MET A 365 -2.61 -16.54 -1.26
CA MET A 365 -2.99 -16.62 -2.66
C MET A 365 -3.49 -15.30 -3.24
N MET A 366 -3.86 -14.31 -2.42
CA MET A 366 -4.29 -12.99 -2.91
C MET A 366 -4.10 -11.83 -1.94
N ALA A 367 -4.05 -10.64 -2.52
CA ALA A 367 -4.07 -9.34 -1.86
C ALA A 367 -4.91 -8.34 -2.66
N VAL A 368 -5.53 -7.39 -1.96
CA VAL A 368 -6.29 -6.29 -2.55
C VAL A 368 -5.69 -4.96 -2.06
N GLY A 369 -5.16 -4.18 -3.01
CA GLY A 369 -4.79 -2.79 -2.83
C GLY A 369 -5.89 -1.87 -3.33
N THR A 370 -5.61 -0.56 -3.42
CA THR A 370 -6.61 0.45 -3.76
C THR A 370 -7.17 0.20 -5.17
N ASP A 371 -6.29 0.13 -6.17
CA ASP A 371 -6.69 -0.04 -7.59
C ASP A 371 -6.16 -1.36 -8.20
N VAL A 372 -5.37 -2.14 -7.46
CA VAL A 372 -4.71 -3.36 -7.96
C VAL A 372 -5.01 -4.53 -7.04
N ALA A 373 -5.25 -5.71 -7.62
CA ALA A 373 -5.43 -6.95 -6.88
C ALA A 373 -4.49 -8.03 -7.40
N VAL A 374 -3.75 -8.68 -6.51
CA VAL A 374 -2.91 -9.86 -6.82
C VAL A 374 -3.70 -11.10 -6.46
N VAL A 375 -3.78 -12.09 -7.34
CA VAL A 375 -4.58 -13.30 -7.11
C VAL A 375 -4.02 -14.48 -7.88
N CYS A 376 -3.96 -15.65 -7.25
CA CYS A 376 -3.66 -16.91 -7.95
C CYS A 376 -4.95 -17.57 -8.43
N LEU A 377 -5.45 -17.22 -9.63
CA LEU A 377 -6.71 -17.77 -10.12
C LEU A 377 -6.63 -19.28 -10.36
N GLU A 378 -5.46 -19.78 -10.77
CA GLU A 378 -5.25 -21.22 -10.96
C GLU A 378 -5.32 -22.05 -9.67
N SER A 379 -5.23 -21.42 -8.49
CA SER A 379 -5.45 -22.09 -7.20
C SER A 379 -6.92 -22.46 -6.97
N VAL A 380 -7.85 -21.77 -7.64
CA VAL A 380 -9.30 -22.03 -7.57
C VAL A 380 -9.69 -23.05 -8.64
N ALA A 381 -9.95 -24.29 -8.20
CA ALA A 381 -10.19 -25.42 -9.11
C ALA A 381 -11.54 -25.36 -9.81
N ASP A 382 -12.60 -24.95 -9.10
CA ASP A 382 -13.95 -24.81 -9.67
C ASP A 382 -13.98 -23.66 -10.70
N PRO A 383 -14.31 -23.92 -11.98
CA PRO A 383 -14.30 -22.89 -13.01
C PRO A 383 -15.32 -21.76 -12.76
N LYS A 384 -16.45 -22.04 -12.11
CA LYS A 384 -17.48 -21.04 -11.81
C LYS A 384 -17.03 -20.14 -10.66
N GLU A 385 -16.45 -20.71 -9.61
CA GLU A 385 -15.87 -19.91 -8.51
C GLU A 385 -14.73 -19.03 -9.01
N ARG A 386 -13.85 -19.59 -9.85
CA ARG A 386 -12.72 -18.87 -10.45
C ARG A 386 -13.19 -17.70 -11.31
N GLU A 387 -14.18 -17.92 -12.17
CA GLU A 387 -14.71 -16.84 -13.01
C GLU A 387 -15.45 -15.79 -12.19
N ARG A 388 -16.21 -16.19 -11.16
CA ARG A 388 -16.86 -15.25 -10.24
C ARG A 388 -15.83 -14.38 -9.52
N LEU A 389 -14.76 -14.98 -8.97
CA LEU A 389 -13.68 -14.26 -8.30
C LEU A 389 -12.99 -13.30 -9.26
N ARG A 390 -12.61 -13.77 -10.45
CA ARG A 390 -11.97 -12.96 -11.48
C ARG A 390 -12.85 -11.78 -11.91
N ALA A 391 -14.10 -12.04 -12.25
CA ALA A 391 -15.04 -11.02 -12.68
C ALA A 391 -15.28 -9.99 -11.59
N ARG A 392 -15.39 -10.42 -10.32
CA ARG A 392 -15.56 -9.49 -9.21
C ARG A 392 -14.33 -8.61 -9.03
N LEU A 393 -13.12 -9.17 -8.98
CA LEU A 393 -11.91 -8.36 -8.84
C LEU A 393 -11.73 -7.40 -10.03
N ALA A 394 -11.92 -7.89 -11.25
CA ALA A 394 -11.77 -7.10 -12.48
C ALA A 394 -12.82 -5.98 -12.63
N ALA A 395 -13.93 -6.06 -11.90
CA ALA A 395 -14.94 -5.00 -11.90
C ALA A 395 -14.47 -3.73 -11.17
N THR A 396 -13.47 -3.81 -10.29
CA THR A 396 -13.00 -2.65 -9.51
C THR A 396 -11.47 -2.52 -9.43
N HIS A 397 -10.71 -3.49 -9.93
CA HIS A 397 -9.25 -3.52 -9.80
C HIS A 397 -8.58 -3.98 -11.09
N LYS A 398 -7.35 -3.51 -11.28
CA LYS A 398 -6.38 -4.16 -12.17
C LYS A 398 -5.96 -5.49 -11.55
N VAL A 399 -6.36 -6.59 -12.19
CA VAL A 399 -5.99 -7.95 -11.75
C VAL A 399 -4.57 -8.30 -12.22
N ILE A 400 -3.72 -8.68 -11.26
CA ILE A 400 -2.40 -9.27 -11.44
C ILE A 400 -2.53 -10.76 -11.10
N ASP A 401 -2.77 -11.57 -12.13
CA ASP A 401 -2.87 -13.02 -11.97
C ASP A 401 -1.47 -13.63 -11.78
N ILE A 402 -1.30 -14.45 -10.75
CA ILE A 402 -0.03 -15.12 -10.42
C ILE A 402 -0.17 -16.64 -10.56
N SER A 403 0.92 -17.30 -10.95
CA SER A 403 0.95 -18.77 -10.99
C SER A 403 1.05 -19.39 -9.59
N ARG A 404 0.81 -20.70 -9.46
CA ARG A 404 1.04 -21.48 -8.23
C ARG A 404 2.49 -21.48 -7.82
N ALA A 405 3.42 -21.40 -8.77
CA ALA A 405 4.83 -21.26 -8.47
C ALA A 405 5.11 -19.89 -7.80
N GLN A 406 4.52 -18.82 -8.31
CA GLN A 406 4.59 -17.49 -7.70
C GLN A 406 3.88 -17.44 -6.33
N MET A 407 2.72 -18.08 -6.21
CA MET A 407 2.03 -18.28 -4.92
C MET A 407 2.91 -19.05 -3.92
N GLY A 408 3.58 -20.10 -4.37
CA GLY A 408 4.58 -20.86 -3.60
C GLY A 408 5.77 -20.02 -3.15
N ALA A 409 6.11 -18.98 -3.91
CA ALA A 409 7.11 -17.96 -3.59
C ALA A 409 6.51 -16.73 -2.88
N MET A 410 5.36 -16.89 -2.21
CA MET A 410 4.68 -15.89 -1.40
C MET A 410 4.21 -14.63 -2.16
N SER A 411 4.03 -14.70 -3.49
CA SER A 411 3.61 -13.54 -4.29
C SER A 411 2.18 -13.06 -3.99
N GLY A 412 1.32 -13.88 -3.38
CA GLY A 412 0.01 -13.43 -2.90
C GLY A 412 0.08 -12.72 -1.54
N ASN A 413 1.17 -12.90 -0.78
CA ASN A 413 1.38 -12.37 0.57
C ASN A 413 1.99 -10.96 0.56
N VAL A 414 1.45 -10.11 -0.31
CA VAL A 414 1.81 -8.69 -0.41
C VAL A 414 0.75 -7.83 0.27
N LEU A 415 1.13 -6.63 0.70
CA LEU A 415 0.22 -5.71 1.38
C LEU A 415 0.42 -4.29 0.86
N GLU A 416 -0.68 -3.63 0.50
CA GLU A 416 -0.63 -2.20 0.24
C GLU A 416 -0.61 -1.42 1.56
N LEU A 417 0.36 -0.52 1.71
CA LEU A 417 0.50 0.43 2.81
C LEU A 417 0.52 1.85 2.26
N GLN A 418 0.49 2.84 3.14
CA GLN A 418 0.79 4.23 2.79
C GLN A 418 2.21 4.59 3.23
N ASP A 419 2.97 5.22 2.33
CA ASP A 419 4.28 5.75 2.65
C ASP A 419 4.21 7.02 3.52
N GLY A 420 5.35 7.58 3.91
CA GLY A 420 5.41 8.82 4.71
C GLY A 420 4.83 10.07 4.03
N ARG A 421 4.45 9.98 2.74
CA ARG A 421 3.78 11.04 1.96
C ARG A 421 2.27 10.77 1.82
N GLY A 422 1.79 9.62 2.30
CA GLY A 422 0.41 9.18 2.15
C GLY A 422 0.12 8.49 0.82
N LEU A 423 1.14 8.09 0.05
CA LEU A 423 0.96 7.41 -1.23
C LEU A 423 0.92 5.89 -1.05
N PRO A 424 0.11 5.17 -1.87
CA PRO A 424 0.06 3.72 -1.80
C PRO A 424 1.41 3.12 -2.20
N VAL A 425 1.90 2.16 -1.43
CA VAL A 425 3.11 1.37 -1.72
C VAL A 425 2.81 -0.10 -1.45
N MET A 426 3.41 -1.00 -2.22
CA MET A 426 3.24 -2.44 -2.02
C MET A 426 4.44 -3.01 -1.26
N ALA A 427 4.20 -3.55 -0.07
CA ALA A 427 5.20 -4.24 0.73
C ALA A 427 5.19 -5.75 0.46
N MET A 428 6.35 -6.36 0.26
CA MET A 428 6.50 -7.79 -0.06
C MET A 428 7.87 -8.34 0.35
N SER A 429 8.06 -9.65 0.33
CA SER A 429 9.41 -10.21 0.47
C SER A 429 10.22 -10.05 -0.81
N SER A 430 11.55 -10.06 -0.71
CA SER A 430 12.42 -10.09 -1.89
C SER A 430 12.15 -11.34 -2.76
N GLN A 431 11.78 -12.47 -2.14
CA GLN A 431 11.39 -13.68 -2.85
C GLN A 431 10.16 -13.43 -3.73
N ALA A 432 9.09 -12.85 -3.18
CA ALA A 432 7.91 -12.46 -3.94
C ALA A 432 8.25 -11.46 -5.05
N TYR A 433 9.03 -10.42 -4.72
CA TYR A 433 9.46 -9.39 -5.68
C TYR A 433 10.14 -9.99 -6.92
N HIS A 434 11.05 -10.95 -6.72
CA HIS A 434 11.77 -11.62 -7.80
C HIS A 434 10.94 -12.69 -8.52
N ALA A 435 9.93 -13.25 -7.86
CA ALA A 435 9.00 -14.20 -8.47
C ALA A 435 8.04 -13.52 -9.46
N PHE A 436 7.64 -12.27 -9.21
CA PHE A 436 6.90 -11.48 -10.20
C PHE A 436 7.68 -11.31 -11.50
N THR A 437 6.97 -11.35 -12.63
CA THR A 437 7.52 -10.94 -13.93
C THR A 437 7.73 -9.43 -13.98
N GLU A 438 8.54 -8.94 -14.91
CA GLU A 438 8.72 -7.50 -15.09
C GLU A 438 7.41 -6.82 -15.53
N GLU A 439 6.59 -7.51 -16.33
CA GLU A 439 5.27 -7.05 -16.74
C GLU A 439 4.32 -6.88 -15.54
N GLN A 440 4.30 -7.86 -14.61
CA GLN A 440 3.49 -7.78 -13.39
C GLN A 440 3.98 -6.64 -12.48
N ARG A 441 5.30 -6.48 -12.28
CA ARG A 441 5.85 -5.36 -11.50
C ARG A 441 5.52 -4.01 -12.12
N ARG A 442 5.67 -3.87 -13.44
CA ARG A 442 5.31 -2.65 -14.17
C ARG A 442 3.82 -2.35 -14.05
N ALA A 443 2.95 -3.36 -14.16
CA ALA A 443 1.52 -3.19 -13.96
C ALA A 443 1.18 -2.75 -12.53
N MET A 444 1.83 -3.30 -11.50
CA MET A 444 1.64 -2.83 -10.12
C MET A 444 2.11 -1.38 -9.93
N ARG A 445 3.27 -1.00 -10.49
CA ARG A 445 3.80 0.38 -10.40
C ARG A 445 2.90 1.44 -11.03
N GLN A 446 1.96 1.05 -11.90
CA GLN A 446 0.92 1.96 -12.40
C GLN A 446 -0.10 2.35 -11.32
N HIS A 447 -0.16 1.62 -10.20
CA HIS A 447 -1.15 1.81 -9.13
C HIS A 447 -0.54 2.04 -7.75
N VAL A 448 0.75 1.75 -7.56
CA VAL A 448 1.49 2.07 -6.33
C VAL A 448 2.75 2.87 -6.61
N ALA A 449 3.12 3.74 -5.67
CA ALA A 449 4.28 4.63 -5.75
C ALA A 449 5.62 3.92 -5.58
N ALA A 450 5.64 2.73 -5.00
CA ALA A 450 6.84 1.91 -4.86
C ALA A 450 6.47 0.45 -4.56
N LEU A 451 7.40 -0.45 -4.89
CA LEU A 451 7.40 -1.83 -4.43
C LEU A 451 8.53 -1.95 -3.40
N HIS A 452 8.20 -1.92 -2.11
CA HIS A 452 9.17 -2.09 -1.03
C HIS A 452 9.32 -3.57 -0.72
N HIS A 453 10.57 -4.02 -0.61
CA HIS A 453 10.83 -5.43 -0.34
C HIS A 453 12.04 -5.66 0.56
N ALA A 454 11.98 -6.75 1.33
CA ALA A 454 13.07 -7.15 2.22
C ALA A 454 13.34 -8.66 2.13
N PRO A 455 14.61 -9.10 2.24
CA PRO A 455 14.94 -10.52 2.30
C PRO A 455 14.57 -11.08 3.68
N ILE A 456 13.55 -11.94 3.71
CA ILE A 456 13.04 -12.60 4.92
C ILE A 456 12.99 -14.12 4.76
N ASP A 457 13.94 -14.66 3.98
CA ASP A 457 13.91 -16.05 3.50
C ASP A 457 13.88 -17.08 4.63
N THR A 458 14.62 -16.87 5.73
CA THR A 458 14.61 -17.81 6.87
C THR A 458 13.27 -17.74 7.62
N LEU A 459 12.73 -16.54 7.81
CA LEU A 459 11.43 -16.33 8.44
C LEU A 459 10.29 -16.96 7.62
N GLU A 460 10.29 -16.74 6.30
CA GLU A 460 9.33 -17.36 5.38
C GLU A 460 9.43 -18.87 5.39
N HIS A 461 10.64 -19.41 5.21
CA HIS A 461 10.86 -20.84 5.10
C HIS A 461 10.46 -21.60 6.36
N ILE A 462 10.72 -21.04 7.54
CA ILE A 462 10.45 -21.73 8.81
C ILE A 462 9.04 -21.42 9.33
N GLY A 463 8.61 -20.16 9.22
CA GLY A 463 7.34 -19.67 9.75
C GLY A 463 6.14 -19.91 8.82
N GLY A 464 6.38 -20.12 7.51
CA GLY A 464 5.34 -20.30 6.51
C GLY A 464 4.47 -19.06 6.28
N GLY A 465 4.90 -17.89 6.76
CA GLY A 465 4.28 -16.58 6.56
C GLY A 465 5.30 -15.57 6.05
N SER A 466 4.85 -14.54 5.33
CA SER A 466 5.71 -13.53 4.69
C SER A 466 5.41 -12.12 5.23
N VAL A 467 5.80 -11.09 4.49
CA VAL A 467 5.73 -9.68 4.90
C VAL A 467 4.32 -9.31 5.31
N ARG A 468 3.27 -9.62 4.54
CA ARG A 468 1.89 -9.29 4.96
C ARG A 468 1.52 -9.91 6.31
N CYS A 469 1.92 -11.17 6.55
CA CYS A 469 1.63 -11.81 7.83
C CYS A 469 2.32 -11.12 9.02
N ALA A 470 3.50 -10.54 8.80
CA ALA A 470 4.27 -9.86 9.84
C ALA A 470 3.71 -8.47 10.23
N LEU A 471 2.67 -7.99 9.54
CA LEU A 471 2.14 -6.64 9.69
C LEU A 471 0.67 -6.68 10.14
N GLY A 472 0.40 -6.16 11.34
CA GLY A 472 -0.97 -5.83 11.77
C GLY A 472 -1.31 -4.39 11.42
N GLU A 473 -2.18 -4.15 10.46
CA GLU A 473 -2.60 -2.79 10.08
C GLU A 473 -3.26 -2.05 11.27
N VAL A 474 -2.88 -0.79 11.47
CA VAL A 474 -3.47 0.13 12.46
C VAL A 474 -3.95 1.38 11.71
N PHE A 475 -5.27 1.53 11.56
CA PHE A 475 -5.86 2.64 10.80
C PHE A 475 -6.04 3.93 11.61
#